data_AF-A0A430Q103-F1
#
_entry.id   AF-A0A430Q103-F1
#
_cell.length_a   1.000
_cell.length_b   1.000
_cell.length_c   1.000
_cell.angle_alpha   90.00
_cell.angle_beta   90.00
_cell.angle_gamma   90.00
#
_symmetry.space_group_name_H-M   'P 1'
#
loop_
_entity.id
_entity.type
_entity.pdbx_description
1 polymer ?
#
loop_
_entity_poly.entity_id
_entity_poly.type
_entity_poly.pdbx_seq_one_letter_code
_entity_poly.pdbx_strand_id
1 'polypeptide(L)'
;NVKRWEETVSVERTEMDKCKKQEKKIKEEMEQEEKKKTEVESRVGELKYRAEMLDGELGEIRRRLVNKQRDIQKLQKDLNQAEAKLESRRAERHSLLQAAKMEDLDLPLKQGCDPIPELNSQLTDSENMDPSTEEMVHIYELEARLPIDFKHLDKPLRQMTDEKEVNRKAEEMQNQVDSMLNSLARIQAPNLRAGDKLGSVEERLRSTEAEFEDTRRRAKRAKARFERVRRLRYNAFMNCFNSIADNIDPIYKSLSRNPGAQVGFA
;
A
#
# COMPACT_ATOMS: atom_id res chain seq x y z
N ASN A 1 135.87 36.86 -12.21
CA ASN A 1 134.72 36.57 -13.10
C ASN A 1 134.16 35.17 -12.92
N VAL A 2 134.95 34.08 -12.99
CA VAL A 2 134.44 32.68 -12.90
C VAL A 2 133.71 32.33 -11.59
N LYS A 3 134.28 32.65 -10.41
CA LYS A 3 133.64 32.35 -9.10
C LYS A 3 132.24 32.96 -8.92
N ARG A 4 132.02 34.17 -9.47
CA ARG A 4 130.72 34.85 -9.44
C ARG A 4 129.68 34.10 -10.27
N TRP A 5 130.08 33.52 -11.40
CA TRP A 5 129.22 32.68 -12.23
C TRP A 5 128.94 31.32 -11.59
N GLU A 6 129.91 30.73 -10.87
CA GLU A 6 129.70 29.48 -10.10
C GLU A 6 128.68 29.67 -8.96
N GLU A 7 128.76 30.79 -8.23
CA GLU A 7 127.75 31.16 -7.23
C GLU A 7 126.37 31.39 -7.86
N THR A 8 126.29 32.11 -8.98
CA THR A 8 125.02 32.31 -9.71
C THR A 8 124.42 30.98 -10.18
N VAL A 9 125.21 30.08 -10.77
CA VAL A 9 124.75 28.75 -11.22
C VAL A 9 124.30 27.89 -10.04
N SER A 10 124.97 27.99 -8.89
CA SER A 10 124.55 27.30 -7.65
C SER A 10 123.21 27.83 -7.15
N VAL A 11 123.01 29.16 -7.12
CA VAL A 11 121.75 29.79 -6.74
C VAL A 11 120.63 29.36 -7.71
N GLU A 12 120.86 29.47 -9.01
CA GLU A 12 119.91 29.05 -10.05
C GLU A 12 119.55 27.56 -9.97
N ARG A 13 120.50 26.67 -9.64
CA ARG A 13 120.20 25.24 -9.38
C ARG A 13 119.29 25.06 -8.18
N THR A 14 119.56 25.76 -7.07
CA THR A 14 118.70 25.68 -5.89
C THR A 14 117.30 26.25 -6.15
N GLU A 15 117.19 27.29 -6.96
CA GLU A 15 115.91 27.84 -7.42
C GLU A 15 115.18 26.88 -8.36
N MET A 16 115.89 26.25 -9.30
CA MET A 16 115.34 25.23 -10.19
C MET A 16 114.80 24.03 -9.40
N ASP A 17 115.51 23.56 -8.38
CA ASP A 17 115.06 22.46 -7.52
C ASP A 17 113.86 22.85 -6.64
N LYS A 18 113.80 24.11 -6.17
CA LYS A 18 112.60 24.65 -5.49
C LYS A 18 111.41 24.69 -6.44
N CYS A 19 111.58 25.19 -7.66
CA CYS A 19 110.54 25.22 -8.69
C CYS A 19 110.05 23.82 -9.03
N LYS A 20 110.94 22.83 -9.22
CA LYS A 20 110.56 21.43 -9.47
C LYS A 20 109.75 20.80 -8.33
N LYS A 21 110.12 21.09 -7.07
CA LYS A 21 109.36 20.63 -5.89
C LYS A 21 107.98 21.27 -5.83
N GLN A 22 107.89 22.57 -6.13
CA GLN A 22 106.61 23.29 -6.21
C GLN A 22 105.74 22.73 -7.34
N GLU A 23 106.30 22.51 -8.53
CA GLU A 23 105.58 21.92 -9.68
C GLU A 23 105.03 20.53 -9.35
N LYS A 24 105.85 19.68 -8.70
CA LYS A 24 105.41 18.35 -8.26
C LYS A 24 104.26 18.45 -7.26
N LYS A 25 104.36 19.34 -6.27
CA LYS A 25 103.31 19.55 -5.26
C LYS A 25 102.00 20.04 -5.91
N ILE A 26 102.09 21.00 -6.84
CA ILE A 26 100.93 21.51 -7.58
C ILE A 26 100.30 20.41 -8.44
N LYS A 27 101.10 19.55 -9.08
CA LYS A 27 100.59 18.39 -9.85
C LYS A 27 99.85 17.39 -8.96
N GLU A 28 100.38 17.07 -7.79
CA GLU A 28 99.71 16.19 -6.82
C GLU A 28 98.41 16.80 -6.31
N GLU A 29 98.40 18.11 -6.02
CA GLU A 29 97.20 18.86 -5.64
C GLU A 29 96.16 18.88 -6.77
N MET A 30 96.58 19.08 -8.03
CA MET A 30 95.70 19.03 -9.20
C MET A 30 95.06 17.64 -9.39
N GLU A 31 95.83 16.56 -9.30
CA GLU A 31 95.30 15.19 -9.42
C GLU A 31 94.29 14.88 -8.30
N GLN A 32 94.54 15.33 -7.07
CA GLN A 32 93.59 15.16 -5.97
C GLN A 32 92.30 15.94 -6.22
N GLU A 33 92.41 17.16 -6.74
CA GLU A 33 91.24 18.00 -7.00
C GLU A 33 90.45 17.52 -8.22
N GLU A 34 91.10 16.96 -9.25
CA GLU A 34 90.42 16.28 -10.35
C GLU A 34 89.65 15.04 -9.86
N LYS A 35 90.24 14.21 -8.98
CA LYS A 35 89.52 13.07 -8.39
C LYS A 35 88.28 13.54 -7.61
N LYS A 36 88.42 14.54 -6.74
CA LYS A 36 87.28 15.10 -6.00
C LYS A 36 86.22 15.67 -6.94
N LYS A 37 86.62 16.36 -8.02
CA LYS A 37 85.69 16.88 -9.03
C LYS A 37 84.89 15.73 -9.66
N THR A 38 85.54 14.65 -10.08
CA THR A 38 84.84 13.50 -10.69
C THR A 38 83.90 12.80 -9.70
N GLU A 39 84.28 12.67 -8.42
CA GLU A 39 83.40 12.13 -7.38
C GLU A 39 82.17 13.00 -7.15
N VAL A 40 82.35 14.32 -7.09
CA VAL A 40 81.25 15.28 -6.94
C VAL A 40 80.33 15.25 -8.17
N GLU A 41 80.87 15.21 -9.38
CA GLU A 41 80.10 15.10 -10.62
C GLU A 41 79.25 13.82 -10.67
N SER A 42 79.84 12.68 -10.29
CA SER A 42 79.12 11.41 -10.18
C SER A 42 77.98 11.49 -9.16
N ARG A 43 78.25 12.03 -7.97
CA ARG A 43 77.25 12.17 -6.91
C ARG A 43 76.12 13.13 -7.28
N VAL A 44 76.42 14.20 -8.02
CA VAL A 44 75.42 15.11 -8.57
C VAL A 44 74.53 14.38 -9.58
N GLY A 45 75.10 13.53 -10.43
CA GLY A 45 74.34 12.70 -11.38
C GLY A 45 73.36 11.75 -10.66
N GLU A 46 73.82 11.03 -9.64
CA GLU A 46 72.98 10.13 -8.84
C GLU A 46 71.85 10.87 -8.13
N LEU A 47 72.15 12.03 -7.52
CA LEU A 47 71.14 12.84 -6.84
C LEU A 47 70.10 13.39 -7.82
N LYS A 48 70.50 13.80 -9.03
CA LYS A 48 69.58 14.24 -10.09
C LYS A 48 68.64 13.12 -10.52
N TYR A 49 69.18 11.93 -10.79
CA TYR A 49 68.37 10.76 -11.16
C TYR A 49 67.37 10.41 -10.06
N ARG A 50 67.82 10.43 -8.79
CA ARG A 50 66.94 10.16 -7.65
C ARG A 50 65.83 11.22 -7.49
N ALA A 51 66.14 12.49 -7.76
CA ALA A 51 65.15 13.56 -7.74
C ALA A 51 64.08 13.35 -8.82
N GLU A 52 64.47 13.01 -10.05
CA GLU A 52 63.54 12.71 -11.16
C GLU A 52 62.61 11.53 -10.84
N MET A 53 63.14 10.46 -10.23
CA MET A 53 62.34 9.31 -9.80
C MET A 53 61.31 9.70 -8.74
N LEU A 54 61.73 10.46 -7.71
CA LEU A 54 60.84 10.93 -6.65
C LEU A 54 59.77 11.89 -7.18
N ASP A 55 60.09 12.76 -8.14
CA ASP A 55 59.13 13.64 -8.79
C ASP A 55 58.08 12.85 -9.59
N GLY A 56 58.50 11.76 -10.25
CA GLY A 56 57.59 10.83 -10.92
C GLY A 56 56.61 10.17 -9.95
N GLU A 57 57.11 9.61 -8.84
CA GLU A 57 56.29 9.01 -7.77
C GLU A 57 55.34 10.03 -7.15
N LEU A 58 55.81 11.25 -6.85
CA LEU A 58 54.98 12.35 -6.37
C LEU A 58 53.87 12.71 -7.36
N GLY A 59 54.18 12.73 -8.66
CA GLY A 59 53.19 12.95 -9.71
C GLY A 59 52.10 11.89 -9.76
N GLU A 60 52.44 10.62 -9.54
CA GLU A 60 51.46 9.54 -9.41
C GLU A 60 50.59 9.65 -8.15
N ILE A 61 51.22 9.89 -7.00
CA ILE A 61 50.51 10.05 -5.73
C ILE A 61 49.54 11.24 -5.80
N ARG A 62 49.96 12.37 -6.37
CA ARG A 62 49.09 13.53 -6.60
C ARG A 62 47.90 13.19 -7.49
N ARG A 63 48.10 12.43 -8.58
CA ARG A 63 46.99 11.97 -9.44
C ARG A 63 46.02 11.07 -8.69
N ARG A 64 46.51 10.12 -7.89
CA ARG A 64 45.67 9.22 -7.08
C ARG A 64 44.88 10.01 -6.02
N LEU A 65 45.51 10.99 -5.38
CA LEU A 65 44.85 11.87 -4.40
C LEU A 65 43.68 12.64 -5.02
N VAL A 66 43.88 13.24 -6.20
CA VAL A 66 42.81 13.96 -6.91
C VAL A 66 41.66 13.02 -7.28
N ASN A 67 41.96 11.80 -7.73
CA ASN A 67 40.91 10.82 -8.03
C ASN A 67 40.13 10.43 -6.78
N LYS A 68 40.82 10.17 -5.66
CA LYS A 68 40.15 9.87 -4.38
C LYS A 68 39.32 11.03 -3.86
N GLN A 69 39.77 12.27 -4.05
CA GLN A 69 38.98 13.45 -3.71
C GLN A 69 37.67 13.52 -4.50
N ARG A 70 37.70 13.16 -5.79
CA ARG A 70 36.49 13.08 -6.63
C ARG A 70 35.55 11.96 -6.18
N ASP A 71 36.10 10.79 -5.83
CA ASP A 71 35.31 9.66 -5.30
C ASP A 71 34.60 10.06 -4.00
N ILE A 72 35.31 10.74 -3.09
CA ILE A 72 34.74 11.25 -1.83
C ILE A 72 33.59 12.22 -2.12
N GLN A 73 33.80 13.19 -3.01
CA GLN A 73 32.74 14.16 -3.38
C GLN A 73 31.50 13.47 -3.98
N LYS A 74 31.71 12.42 -4.79
CA LYS A 74 30.62 11.63 -5.35
C LYS A 74 29.85 10.89 -4.26
N LEU A 75 30.56 10.18 -3.38
CA LEU A 75 29.95 9.44 -2.28
C LEU A 75 29.21 10.37 -1.29
N GLN A 76 29.75 11.55 -1.01
CA GLN A 76 29.08 12.56 -0.20
C GLN A 76 27.76 13.02 -0.84
N LYS A 77 27.76 13.24 -2.16
CA LYS A 77 26.53 13.58 -2.88
C LYS A 77 25.51 12.45 -2.83
N ASP A 78 25.95 11.21 -3.04
CA ASP A 78 25.08 10.04 -3.03
C ASP A 78 24.51 9.79 -1.62
N LEU A 79 25.31 10.00 -0.56
CA LEU A 79 24.87 9.94 0.84
C LEU A 79 23.77 10.97 1.11
N ASN A 80 24.01 12.24 0.80
CA ASN A 80 23.03 13.30 1.02
C ASN A 80 21.71 13.03 0.25
N GLN A 81 21.80 12.45 -0.96
CA GLN A 81 20.61 12.06 -1.72
C GLN A 81 19.85 10.90 -1.07
N ALA A 82 20.57 9.91 -0.54
CA ALA A 82 19.96 8.78 0.16
C ALA A 82 19.31 9.21 1.48
N GLU A 83 19.97 10.09 2.24
CA GLU A 83 19.44 10.67 3.48
C GLU A 83 18.18 11.49 3.22
N ALA A 84 18.18 12.36 2.21
CA ALA A 84 16.99 13.14 1.83
C ALA A 84 15.81 12.24 1.42
N LYS A 85 16.09 11.14 0.70
CA LYS A 85 15.05 10.15 0.34
C LYS A 85 14.54 9.40 1.57
N LEU A 86 15.42 9.00 2.48
CA LEU A 86 15.03 8.32 3.72
C LEU A 86 14.12 9.22 4.56
N GLU A 87 14.47 10.49 4.69
CA GLU A 87 13.69 11.45 5.47
C GLU A 87 12.32 11.72 4.82
N SER A 88 12.28 11.86 3.50
CA SER A 88 11.00 11.95 2.76
C SER A 88 10.10 10.72 2.99
N ARG A 89 10.67 9.51 3.02
CA ARG A 89 9.91 8.27 3.27
C ARG A 89 9.42 8.16 4.72
N ARG A 90 10.18 8.68 5.68
CA ARG A 90 9.76 8.77 7.09
C ARG A 90 8.57 9.70 7.24
N ALA A 91 8.66 10.90 6.67
CA ALA A 91 7.55 11.87 6.68
C ALA A 91 6.29 11.31 6.00
N GLU A 92 6.43 10.64 4.85
CA GLU A 92 5.31 9.99 4.15
C GLU A 92 4.68 8.87 4.99
N ARG A 93 5.50 8.01 5.62
CA ARG A 93 5.02 6.97 6.53
C ARG A 93 4.25 7.58 7.70
N HIS A 94 4.80 8.60 8.34
CA HIS A 94 4.16 9.28 9.46
C HIS A 94 2.81 9.88 9.05
N SER A 95 2.76 10.57 7.91
CA SER A 95 1.52 11.13 7.37
C SER A 95 0.46 10.05 7.11
N LEU A 96 0.85 8.89 6.55
CA LEU A 96 -0.06 7.76 6.34
C LEU A 96 -0.58 7.16 7.65
N LEU A 97 0.28 6.99 8.65
CA LEU A 97 -0.11 6.46 9.96
C LEU A 97 -1.02 7.43 10.71
N GLN A 98 -0.73 8.73 10.63
CA GLN A 98 -1.57 9.79 11.20
C GLN A 98 -2.93 9.85 10.52
N ALA A 99 -2.99 9.80 9.19
CA ALA A 99 -4.25 9.74 8.45
C ALA A 99 -5.09 8.52 8.83
N ALA A 100 -4.46 7.34 8.89
CA ALA A 100 -5.14 6.12 9.34
C ALA A 100 -5.70 6.24 10.76
N LYS A 101 -4.97 6.92 11.67
CA LYS A 101 -5.45 7.18 13.02
C LYS A 101 -6.63 8.17 13.06
N MET A 102 -6.58 9.24 12.26
CA MET A 102 -7.66 10.24 12.16
C MET A 102 -8.95 9.63 11.58
N GLU A 103 -8.81 8.67 10.66
CA GLU A 103 -9.92 7.91 10.08
C GLU A 103 -10.40 6.75 10.97
N ASP A 104 -9.83 6.60 12.17
CA ASP A 104 -10.12 5.53 13.13
C ASP A 104 -9.98 4.12 12.51
N LEU A 105 -8.92 3.93 11.70
CA LEU A 105 -8.62 2.66 11.06
C LEU A 105 -7.81 1.75 11.99
N ASP A 106 -8.29 0.53 12.18
CA ASP A 106 -7.55 -0.54 12.85
C ASP A 106 -6.40 -1.03 11.96
N LEU A 107 -5.18 -0.66 12.32
CA LEU A 107 -3.98 -1.12 11.61
C LEU A 107 -3.73 -2.61 11.85
N PRO A 108 -3.56 -3.44 10.79
CA PRO A 108 -3.26 -4.85 10.95
C PRO A 108 -1.84 -5.02 11.48
N LEU A 109 -1.70 -5.36 12.77
CA LEU A 109 -0.42 -5.67 13.40
C LEU A 109 -0.14 -7.18 13.37
N LYS A 110 1.14 -7.56 13.41
CA LYS A 110 1.52 -8.98 13.54
C LYS A 110 1.03 -9.56 14.87
N GLN A 111 0.64 -10.82 14.84
CA GLN A 111 0.09 -11.53 16.00
C GLN A 111 1.08 -11.54 17.18
N GLY A 112 0.60 -11.14 18.36
CA GLY A 112 1.40 -11.05 19.59
C GLY A 112 2.17 -9.74 19.75
N CYS A 113 1.93 -8.74 18.90
CA CYS A 113 2.46 -7.39 19.06
C CYS A 113 1.35 -6.43 19.50
N ASP A 114 1.59 -5.69 20.58
CA ASP A 114 0.69 -4.63 21.01
C ASP A 114 1.01 -3.31 20.30
N PRO A 115 0.02 -2.42 20.11
CA PRO A 115 0.25 -1.06 19.65
C PRO A 115 1.23 -0.35 20.60
N ILE A 116 2.19 0.41 20.05
CA ILE A 116 3.16 1.17 20.84
C ILE A 116 2.40 2.28 21.61
N PRO A 117 2.29 2.23 22.94
CA PRO A 117 1.48 3.18 23.71
C PRO A 117 1.96 4.63 23.56
N GLU A 118 3.27 4.84 23.43
CA GLU A 118 3.88 6.16 23.22
C GLU A 118 3.42 6.83 21.92
N LEU A 119 3.08 6.04 20.89
CA LEU A 119 2.57 6.56 19.62
C LEU A 119 1.08 6.98 19.72
N ASN A 120 0.33 6.38 20.65
CA ASN A 120 -1.07 6.74 20.91
C ASN A 120 -1.20 8.02 21.74
N SER A 121 -0.30 8.28 22.69
CA SER A 121 -0.38 9.46 23.57
C SER A 121 0.00 10.77 22.88
N GLN A 122 0.88 10.72 21.88
CA GLN A 122 1.44 11.91 21.25
C GLN A 122 0.55 12.54 20.17
N LEU A 123 -0.53 11.87 19.76
CA LEU A 123 -1.48 12.38 18.77
C LEU A 123 -2.75 12.98 19.39
N THR A 124 -3.04 12.71 20.67
CA THR A 124 -4.25 13.21 21.35
C THR A 124 -4.06 14.57 22.03
N ASP A 125 -2.82 14.96 22.37
CA ASP A 125 -2.51 16.23 23.06
C ASP A 125 -1.91 17.30 22.12
N SER A 126 -1.70 16.99 20.84
CA SER A 126 -0.88 17.80 19.92
C SER A 126 -1.65 18.68 18.94
N GLU A 127 -2.92 19.01 19.21
CA GLU A 127 -3.66 19.92 18.32
C GLU A 127 -3.13 21.37 18.31
N ASN A 128 -2.13 21.73 19.15
CA ASN A 128 -1.65 23.12 19.27
C ASN A 128 -0.14 23.31 19.45
N MET A 129 0.70 22.29 19.23
CA MET A 129 2.17 22.44 19.28
C MET A 129 2.81 21.64 18.15
N ASP A 130 3.58 22.34 17.29
CA ASP A 130 4.46 21.67 16.34
C ASP A 130 5.52 20.90 17.13
N PRO A 131 5.61 19.57 16.99
CA PRO A 131 6.60 18.78 17.69
C PRO A 131 8.00 19.25 17.29
N SER A 132 8.90 19.30 18.27
CA SER A 132 10.29 19.66 18.04
C SER A 132 10.97 18.65 17.11
N THR A 133 12.07 19.05 16.49
CA THR A 133 12.86 18.17 15.61
C THR A 133 13.30 16.89 16.33
N GLU A 134 13.65 16.96 17.62
CA GLU A 134 14.07 15.80 18.42
C GLU A 134 12.91 14.84 18.69
N GLU A 135 11.72 15.36 18.98
CA GLU A 135 10.51 14.55 19.16
C GLU A 135 10.10 13.86 17.86
N MET A 136 10.19 14.56 16.72
CA MET A 136 9.92 13.99 15.41
C MET A 136 10.86 12.83 15.05
N VAL A 137 12.16 12.96 15.34
CA VAL A 137 13.10 11.84 15.15
C VAL A 137 12.71 10.63 16.00
N HIS A 138 12.35 10.85 17.27
CA HIS A 138 11.93 9.77 18.16
C HIS A 138 10.64 9.09 17.65
N ILE A 139 9.66 9.86 17.16
CA ILE A 139 8.44 9.32 16.55
C ILE A 139 8.78 8.43 15.35
N TYR A 140 9.62 8.90 14.43
CA TYR A 140 10.02 8.10 13.27
C TYR A 140 10.75 6.81 13.66
N GLU A 141 11.53 6.81 14.74
CA GLU A 141 12.18 5.60 15.25
C GLU A 141 11.19 4.58 15.82
N LEU A 142 10.18 5.04 16.55
CA LEU A 142 9.10 4.19 17.06
C LEU A 142 8.27 3.63 15.91
N GLU A 143 7.87 4.49 14.97
CA GLU A 143 7.12 4.08 13.79
C GLU A 143 7.89 3.04 13.00
N ALA A 144 9.19 3.20 12.78
CA ALA A 144 10.00 2.23 12.02
C ALA A 144 9.97 0.81 12.63
N ARG A 145 9.73 0.69 13.95
CA ARG A 145 9.64 -0.60 14.66
C ARG A 145 8.23 -1.19 14.66
N LEU A 146 7.23 -0.46 14.17
CA LEU A 146 5.83 -0.91 14.17
C LEU A 146 5.64 -2.14 13.23
N PRO A 147 5.24 -3.30 13.76
CA PRO A 147 5.17 -4.54 12.99
C PRO A 147 3.82 -4.68 12.27
N ILE A 148 3.70 -4.05 11.09
CA ILE A 148 2.51 -4.16 10.23
C ILE A 148 2.45 -5.55 9.56
N ASP A 149 1.28 -6.17 9.56
CA ASP A 149 1.01 -7.43 8.88
C ASP A 149 0.41 -7.21 7.48
N PHE A 150 1.16 -7.62 6.46
CA PHE A 150 0.75 -7.55 5.05
C PHE A 150 0.18 -8.87 4.52
N LYS A 151 -0.01 -9.90 5.35
CA LYS A 151 -0.48 -11.23 4.88
C LYS A 151 -1.85 -11.19 4.20
N HIS A 152 -2.72 -10.30 4.66
CA HIS A 152 -4.07 -10.10 4.11
C HIS A 152 -4.08 -9.41 2.75
N LEU A 153 -2.95 -8.85 2.32
CA LEU A 153 -2.82 -8.23 1.01
C LEU A 153 -2.48 -9.28 -0.06
N ASP A 154 -3.05 -9.19 -1.25
CA ASP A 154 -2.75 -10.13 -2.33
C ASP A 154 -1.26 -10.11 -2.72
N LYS A 155 -0.74 -11.26 -3.16
CA LYS A 155 0.68 -11.40 -3.52
C LYS A 155 1.16 -10.39 -4.58
N PRO A 156 0.40 -10.07 -5.65
CA PRO A 156 0.81 -9.07 -6.63
C PRO A 156 0.99 -7.68 -6.02
N LEU A 157 0.09 -7.27 -5.10
CA LEU A 157 0.14 -5.98 -4.43
C LEU A 157 1.36 -5.86 -3.50
N ARG A 158 1.76 -6.97 -2.87
CA ARG A 158 2.98 -7.03 -2.04
C ARG A 158 4.29 -6.97 -2.84
N GLN A 159 4.24 -7.26 -4.13
CA GLN A 159 5.42 -7.30 -5.00
C GLN A 159 5.63 -6.02 -5.80
N MET A 160 4.75 -5.04 -5.64
CA MET A 160 4.87 -3.73 -6.29
C MET A 160 6.03 -2.96 -5.65
N THR A 161 7.05 -2.66 -6.44
CA THR A 161 8.24 -1.91 -6.00
C THR A 161 8.29 -0.49 -6.56
N ASP A 162 7.56 -0.22 -7.65
CA ASP A 162 7.49 1.11 -8.24
C ASP A 162 6.40 1.95 -7.55
N GLU A 163 6.80 3.10 -7.04
CA GLU A 163 5.95 4.06 -6.35
C GLU A 163 4.80 4.54 -7.23
N LYS A 164 5.04 4.72 -8.54
CA LYS A 164 3.99 5.15 -9.47
C LYS A 164 2.90 4.09 -9.62
N GLU A 165 3.28 2.83 -9.67
CA GLU A 165 2.32 1.72 -9.74
C GLU A 165 1.53 1.61 -8.45
N VAL A 166 2.20 1.74 -7.28
CA VAL A 166 1.54 1.75 -5.97
C VAL A 166 0.51 2.87 -5.89
N ASN A 167 0.87 4.10 -6.26
CA ASN A 167 -0.02 5.25 -6.23
C ASN A 167 -1.21 5.07 -7.17
N ARG A 168 -1.00 4.56 -8.40
CA ARG A 168 -2.10 4.25 -9.32
C ARG A 168 -3.05 3.22 -8.69
N LYS A 169 -2.51 2.20 -8.04
CA LYS A 169 -3.35 1.16 -7.44
C LYS A 169 -4.11 1.65 -6.21
N ALA A 170 -3.49 2.51 -5.41
CA ALA A 170 -4.15 3.18 -4.29
C ALA A 170 -5.31 4.06 -4.79
N GLU A 171 -5.09 4.85 -5.85
CA GLU A 171 -6.13 5.68 -6.47
C GLU A 171 -7.27 4.83 -7.06
N GLU A 172 -6.96 3.71 -7.72
CA GLU A 172 -7.98 2.75 -8.17
C GLU A 172 -8.84 2.22 -7.01
N MET A 173 -8.23 1.87 -5.86
CA MET A 173 -8.96 1.38 -4.69
C MET A 173 -9.80 2.48 -4.04
N GLN A 174 -9.27 3.71 -3.95
CA GLN A 174 -10.01 4.86 -3.43
C GLN A 174 -11.25 5.16 -4.28
N ASN A 175 -11.11 5.14 -5.61
CA ASN A 175 -12.23 5.33 -6.53
C ASN A 175 -13.31 4.24 -6.37
N GLN A 176 -12.91 3.01 -6.05
CA GLN A 176 -13.87 1.93 -5.76
C GLN A 176 -14.62 2.19 -4.45
N VAL A 177 -13.92 2.63 -3.40
CA VAL A 177 -14.52 3.04 -2.13
C VAL A 177 -15.53 4.17 -2.35
N ASP A 178 -15.14 5.23 -3.07
CA ASP A 178 -16.01 6.37 -3.36
C ASP A 178 -17.24 5.95 -4.18
N SER A 179 -17.08 5.03 -5.13
CA SER A 179 -18.20 4.47 -5.91
C SER A 179 -19.18 3.69 -5.02
N MET A 180 -18.67 2.89 -4.08
CA MET A 180 -19.49 2.16 -3.11
C MET A 180 -20.21 3.11 -2.15
N LEU A 181 -19.52 4.13 -1.63
CA LEU A 181 -20.10 5.17 -0.78
C LEU A 181 -21.20 5.93 -1.52
N ASN A 182 -20.99 6.30 -2.78
CA ASN A 182 -22.00 6.94 -3.62
C ASN A 182 -23.21 6.02 -3.90
N SER A 183 -22.98 4.71 -4.00
CA SER A 183 -24.06 3.73 -4.16
C SER A 183 -24.87 3.57 -2.87
N LEU A 184 -24.20 3.52 -1.72
CA LEU A 184 -24.84 3.52 -0.39
C LEU A 184 -25.62 4.83 -0.14
N ALA A 185 -25.07 5.98 -0.51
CA ALA A 185 -25.73 7.27 -0.43
C ALA A 185 -27.03 7.31 -1.25
N ARG A 186 -27.08 6.62 -2.40
CA ARG A 186 -28.30 6.48 -3.20
C ARG A 186 -29.36 5.56 -2.58
N ILE A 187 -28.96 4.66 -1.69
CA ILE A 187 -29.85 3.70 -1.00
C ILE A 187 -30.43 4.30 0.31
N GLN A 188 -30.14 5.57 0.62
CA GLN A 188 -30.35 6.23 1.93
C GLN A 188 -31.77 6.34 2.49
N ALA A 189 -32.81 5.88 1.81
CA ALA A 189 -34.08 5.66 2.48
C ALA A 189 -34.28 4.16 2.69
N PRO A 190 -33.75 3.56 3.77
CA PRO A 190 -34.37 2.35 4.30
C PRO A 190 -35.85 2.71 4.47
N ASN A 191 -36.73 2.06 3.72
CA ASN A 191 -38.15 2.22 3.93
C ASN A 191 -38.45 1.52 5.27
N LEU A 192 -38.17 2.19 6.39
CA LEU A 192 -38.37 1.69 7.75
C LEU A 192 -39.83 1.31 7.98
N ARG A 193 -40.74 1.90 7.20
CA ARG A 193 -42.18 1.58 7.17
C ARG A 193 -42.51 0.39 6.26
N ALA A 194 -41.56 -0.21 5.55
CA ALA A 194 -41.79 -1.39 4.72
C ALA A 194 -42.17 -2.59 5.57
N GLY A 195 -41.48 -2.81 6.70
CA GLY A 195 -41.83 -3.87 7.66
C GLY A 195 -43.23 -3.69 8.21
N ASP A 196 -43.55 -2.49 8.71
CA ASP A 196 -44.87 -2.19 9.27
C ASP A 196 -45.99 -2.27 8.22
N LYS A 197 -45.76 -1.74 7.01
CA LYS A 197 -46.73 -1.85 5.91
C LYS A 197 -46.94 -3.30 5.51
N LEU A 198 -45.88 -4.09 5.39
CA LEU A 198 -45.98 -5.52 5.07
C LEU A 198 -46.81 -6.25 6.13
N GLY A 199 -46.51 -6.06 7.42
CA GLY A 199 -47.29 -6.65 8.52
C GLY A 199 -48.77 -6.24 8.48
N SER A 200 -49.08 -4.96 8.23
CA SER A 200 -50.47 -4.50 8.11
C SER A 200 -51.21 -5.09 6.91
N VAL A 201 -50.51 -5.33 5.80
CA VAL A 201 -51.08 -5.95 4.60
C VAL A 201 -51.29 -7.44 4.84
N GLU A 202 -50.35 -8.13 5.49
CA GLU A 202 -50.49 -9.54 5.88
C GLU A 202 -51.65 -9.76 6.87
N GLU A 203 -51.83 -8.87 7.84
CA GLU A 203 -52.95 -8.95 8.79
C GLU A 203 -54.29 -8.71 8.09
N ARG A 204 -54.38 -7.68 7.23
CA ARG A 204 -55.58 -7.44 6.41
C ARG A 204 -55.89 -8.62 5.51
N LEU A 205 -54.89 -9.20 4.85
CA LEU A 205 -55.05 -10.38 4.01
C LEU A 205 -55.59 -11.56 4.82
N ARG A 206 -55.03 -11.81 6.00
CA ARG A 206 -55.49 -12.89 6.89
C ARG A 206 -56.93 -12.66 7.37
N SER A 207 -57.30 -11.41 7.69
CA SER A 207 -58.67 -11.07 8.10
C SER A 207 -59.66 -11.23 6.96
N THR A 208 -59.33 -10.75 5.75
CA THR A 208 -60.23 -10.88 4.59
C THR A 208 -60.40 -12.33 4.16
N GLU A 209 -59.34 -13.14 4.24
CA GLU A 209 -59.40 -14.58 3.94
C GLU A 209 -60.28 -15.33 4.97
N ALA A 210 -60.18 -14.98 6.26
CA ALA A 210 -61.06 -15.52 7.29
C ALA A 210 -62.55 -15.13 7.09
N GLU A 211 -62.82 -13.87 6.75
CA GLU A 211 -64.18 -13.40 6.45
C GLU A 211 -64.76 -14.05 5.18
N PHE A 212 -63.93 -14.24 4.16
CA PHE A 212 -64.32 -14.94 2.94
C PHE A 212 -64.71 -16.39 3.23
N GLU A 213 -63.92 -17.11 4.02
CA GLU A 213 -64.22 -18.49 4.40
C GLU A 213 -65.49 -18.60 5.28
N ASP A 214 -65.74 -17.67 6.21
CA ASP A 214 -67.00 -17.65 6.96
C ASP A 214 -68.21 -17.37 6.04
N THR A 215 -68.10 -16.38 5.16
CA THR A 215 -69.15 -16.06 4.17
C THR A 215 -69.44 -17.26 3.28
N ARG A 216 -68.39 -17.95 2.81
CA ARG A 216 -68.49 -19.19 2.03
C ARG A 216 -69.21 -20.30 2.81
N ARG A 217 -68.91 -20.47 4.10
CA ARG A 217 -69.61 -21.43 4.98
C ARG A 217 -71.08 -21.05 5.19
N ARG A 218 -71.39 -19.76 5.36
CA ARG A 218 -72.78 -19.27 5.48
C ARG A 218 -73.56 -19.52 4.20
N ALA A 219 -72.99 -19.22 3.04
CA ALA A 219 -73.60 -19.48 1.74
C ALA A 219 -73.88 -20.97 1.52
N LYS A 220 -72.92 -21.86 1.84
CA LYS A 220 -73.13 -23.32 1.81
C LYS A 220 -74.28 -23.76 2.72
N ARG A 221 -74.34 -23.26 3.96
CA ARG A 221 -75.42 -23.56 4.92
C ARG A 221 -76.78 -23.05 4.43
N ALA A 222 -76.83 -21.85 3.87
CA ALA A 222 -78.05 -21.27 3.30
C ALA A 222 -78.56 -22.09 2.11
N LYS A 223 -77.67 -22.47 1.18
CA LYS A 223 -77.99 -23.36 0.05
C LYS A 223 -78.53 -24.70 0.52
N ALA A 224 -77.90 -25.33 1.51
CA ALA A 224 -78.37 -26.60 2.06
C ALA A 224 -79.77 -26.49 2.69
N ARG A 225 -80.04 -25.40 3.43
CA ARG A 225 -81.37 -25.12 4.00
C ARG A 225 -82.42 -24.88 2.92
N PHE A 226 -82.10 -24.09 1.91
CA PHE A 226 -82.98 -23.84 0.77
C PHE A 226 -83.35 -25.14 0.05
N GLU A 227 -82.36 -25.97 -0.28
CA GLU A 227 -82.60 -27.26 -0.93
C GLU A 227 -83.44 -28.22 -0.07
N ARG A 228 -83.25 -28.21 1.25
CA ARG A 228 -84.11 -28.98 2.18
C ARG A 228 -85.56 -28.52 2.11
N VAL A 229 -85.82 -27.22 2.21
CA VAL A 229 -87.18 -26.67 2.14
C VAL A 229 -87.80 -26.91 0.76
N ARG A 230 -87.03 -26.74 -0.32
CA ARG A 230 -87.46 -27.02 -1.69
C ARG A 230 -87.91 -28.47 -1.84
N ARG A 231 -87.12 -29.44 -1.33
CA ARG A 231 -87.49 -30.86 -1.32
C ARG A 231 -88.75 -31.13 -0.50
N LEU A 232 -88.88 -30.54 0.68
CA LEU A 232 -90.10 -30.69 1.50
C LEU A 232 -91.34 -30.15 0.81
N ARG A 233 -91.25 -28.96 0.18
CA ARG A 233 -92.36 -28.38 -0.60
C ARG A 233 -92.71 -29.23 -1.81
N TYR A 234 -91.71 -29.71 -2.54
CA TYR A 234 -91.91 -30.62 -3.68
C TYR A 234 -92.61 -31.91 -3.24
N ASN A 235 -92.13 -32.55 -2.16
CA ASN A 235 -92.72 -33.78 -1.64
C ASN A 235 -94.17 -33.55 -1.16
N ALA A 236 -94.44 -32.46 -0.43
CA ALA A 236 -95.79 -32.15 0.02
C ALA A 236 -96.75 -31.88 -1.15
N PHE A 237 -96.29 -31.14 -2.17
CA PHE A 237 -97.05 -30.91 -3.40
C PHE A 237 -97.32 -32.21 -4.14
N MET A 238 -96.29 -33.03 -4.38
CA MET A 238 -96.43 -34.31 -5.08
C MET A 238 -97.30 -35.31 -4.32
N ASN A 239 -97.22 -35.36 -2.99
CA ASN A 239 -98.10 -36.19 -2.19
C ASN A 239 -99.58 -35.81 -2.36
N CYS A 240 -99.88 -34.50 -2.38
CA CYS A 240 -101.24 -34.01 -2.61
C CYS A 240 -101.67 -34.22 -4.07
N PHE A 241 -100.81 -33.87 -5.02
CA PHE A 241 -101.05 -34.05 -6.46
C PHE A 241 -101.33 -35.51 -6.80
N ASN A 242 -100.48 -36.44 -6.33
CA ASN A 242 -100.68 -37.88 -6.54
C ASN A 242 -101.98 -38.35 -5.88
N SER A 243 -102.29 -37.92 -4.66
CA SER A 243 -103.56 -38.24 -4.01
C SER A 243 -104.77 -37.76 -4.83
N ILE A 244 -104.74 -36.54 -5.36
CA ILE A 244 -105.82 -36.04 -6.23
C ILE A 244 -105.84 -36.81 -7.55
N ALA A 245 -104.70 -37.05 -8.17
CA ALA A 245 -104.59 -37.77 -9.43
C ALA A 245 -105.12 -39.20 -9.35
N ASP A 246 -104.79 -39.92 -8.28
CA ASP A 246 -105.25 -41.28 -8.02
C ASP A 246 -106.77 -41.33 -7.77
N ASN A 247 -107.35 -40.29 -7.15
CA ASN A 247 -108.77 -40.26 -6.77
C ASN A 247 -109.68 -39.59 -7.81
N ILE A 248 -109.16 -38.75 -8.72
CA ILE A 248 -110.01 -38.02 -9.67
C ILE A 248 -110.55 -38.93 -10.77
N ASP A 249 -109.76 -39.91 -11.22
CA ASP A 249 -110.16 -40.80 -12.31
C ASP A 249 -111.33 -41.73 -11.88
N PRO A 250 -111.33 -42.33 -10.67
CA PRO A 250 -112.51 -43.01 -10.12
C PRO A 250 -113.74 -42.11 -10.00
N ILE A 251 -113.58 -40.87 -9.51
CA ILE A 251 -114.70 -39.92 -9.33
C ILE A 251 -115.28 -39.51 -10.68
N TYR A 252 -114.44 -39.21 -11.68
CA TYR A 252 -114.87 -38.81 -13.01
C TYR A 252 -115.59 -39.96 -13.75
N LYS A 253 -115.10 -41.20 -13.62
CA LYS A 253 -115.80 -42.39 -14.14
C LYS A 253 -117.16 -42.61 -13.48
N SER A 254 -117.26 -42.39 -12.17
CA SER A 254 -118.52 -42.48 -11.42
C SER A 254 -119.54 -41.42 -11.88
N LEU A 255 -119.11 -40.16 -12.05
CA LEU A 255 -119.97 -39.06 -12.50
C LEU A 255 -120.38 -39.17 -13.98
N SER A 256 -119.46 -39.57 -14.87
CA SER A 256 -119.73 -39.66 -16.31
C SER A 256 -120.53 -40.90 -16.72
N ARG A 257 -120.74 -41.86 -15.80
CA ARG A 257 -121.35 -43.17 -16.07
C ARG A 257 -120.74 -43.87 -17.29
N ASN A 258 -119.48 -43.59 -17.59
CA ASN A 258 -118.76 -44.15 -18.71
C ASN A 258 -117.42 -44.73 -18.22
N PRO A 259 -117.24 -46.06 -18.22
CA PRO A 259 -116.02 -46.70 -17.76
C PRO A 259 -114.75 -46.31 -18.56
N GLY A 260 -114.93 -45.81 -19.79
CA GLY A 260 -113.83 -45.43 -20.68
C GLY A 260 -113.38 -43.97 -20.57
N ALA A 261 -113.99 -43.17 -19.69
CA ALA A 261 -113.60 -41.78 -19.49
C ALA A 261 -112.29 -41.70 -18.69
N GLN A 262 -111.26 -41.05 -19.24
CA GLN A 262 -109.98 -40.79 -18.58
C GLN A 262 -109.78 -39.29 -18.40
N VAL A 263 -109.32 -38.88 -17.21
CA VAL A 263 -108.87 -37.51 -16.96
C VAL A 263 -107.36 -37.44 -17.25
N GLY A 264 -107.00 -36.78 -18.34
CA GLY A 264 -105.59 -36.49 -18.66
C GLY A 264 -105.11 -35.28 -17.86
N PHE A 265 -104.06 -35.45 -17.05
CA PHE A 265 -103.28 -34.34 -16.54
C PHE A 265 -102.24 -33.96 -17.60
N ALA A 266 -102.34 -32.75 -18.15
CA ALA A 266 -101.29 -32.16 -18.98
C ALA A 266 -100.15 -31.61 -18.12
#